data_AF-A0A7Y1F8N9-F1
#
_entry.id   AF-A0A7Y1F8N9-F1
#
_cell.length_a   1.000
_cell.length_b   1.000
_cell.length_c   1.000
_cell.angle_alpha   90.00
_cell.angle_beta   90.00
_cell.angle_gamma   90.00
#
_symmetry.space_group_name_H-M   'P 1'
#
loop_
_entity.id
_entity.type
_entity.pdbx_description
1 polymer ?
#
loop_
_entity_poly.entity_id
_entity_poly.type
_entity_poly.pdbx_seq_one_letter_code
_entity_poly.pdbx_strand_id
1 'polypeptide(L)'
;MKLKLDEQGHVVVQDGKPVYTHEDGKDVAFDAPSAVSKITALNAEAKGHREAKETAEARTKAFEGIEDPEKARAALATVANLDAGQLVQAGKVDEIKQAAIAATEEKFKAQVTTLAEQIKTVTAERDTTTGILYQEKIGGAFGRSKFVTDKIAVPPDMLQNTFGKAFKVEEGRVVAYGDDGNKIYSRARPGELADFDEALEALVERYPYRDNILKGSGANGGGAPNNGGKGGDKKTLPRAAFDALDPAAKADHARNGGLVTD
;
A
#
# COMPACT_ATOMS: atom_id res chain seq x y z
N MET A 1 -35.56 91.93 -56.65
CA MET A 1 -37.04 92.00 -56.56
C MET A 1 -37.43 93.37 -56.03
N LYS A 2 -38.48 93.98 -56.58
CA LYS A 2 -39.05 95.25 -56.09
C LYS A 2 -40.53 95.06 -55.75
N LEU A 3 -41.01 95.68 -54.67
CA LEU A 3 -42.43 95.63 -54.30
C LEU A 3 -43.24 96.35 -55.38
N LYS A 4 -44.29 95.69 -55.89
CA LYS A 4 -45.16 96.29 -56.90
C LYS A 4 -46.15 97.24 -56.22
N LEU A 5 -46.19 98.48 -56.70
CA LEU A 5 -47.11 99.52 -56.24
C LEU A 5 -48.12 99.86 -57.35
N ASP A 6 -49.33 100.25 -56.98
CA ASP A 6 -50.31 100.82 -57.90
C ASP A 6 -50.01 102.31 -58.21
N GLU A 7 -50.83 102.92 -59.07
CA GLU A 7 -50.66 104.33 -59.48
C GLU A 7 -50.80 105.32 -58.32
N GLN A 8 -51.39 104.89 -57.20
CA GLN A 8 -51.58 105.67 -55.98
C GLN A 8 -50.49 105.38 -54.93
N GLY A 9 -49.54 104.51 -55.23
CA GLY A 9 -48.43 104.14 -54.35
C GLY A 9 -48.77 103.08 -53.28
N HIS A 10 -49.94 102.43 -53.36
CA HIS A 10 -50.30 101.32 -52.47
C HIS A 10 -49.73 99.99 -52.98
N VAL A 11 -49.57 99.02 -52.08
CA VAL A 11 -49.07 97.69 -52.41
C VAL A 11 -50.08 96.93 -53.26
N VAL A 12 -49.62 96.39 -54.39
CA VAL A 12 -50.43 95.47 -55.20
C VAL A 12 -50.47 94.11 -54.49
N VAL A 13 -51.69 93.63 -54.25
CA VAL A 13 -51.95 92.36 -53.54
C VAL A 13 -52.64 91.39 -54.49
N GLN A 14 -52.17 90.14 -54.49
CA GLN A 14 -52.78 89.02 -55.20
C GLN A 14 -53.01 87.89 -54.20
N ASP A 15 -54.24 87.38 -54.11
CA ASP A 15 -54.63 86.32 -53.15
C ASP A 15 -54.24 86.62 -51.69
N GLY A 16 -54.34 87.89 -51.28
CA GLY A 16 -53.96 88.35 -49.94
C GLY A 16 -52.46 88.47 -49.69
N LYS A 17 -51.62 88.29 -50.72
CA LYS A 17 -50.15 88.34 -50.65
C LYS A 17 -49.58 89.52 -51.46
N PRO A 18 -48.53 90.20 -50.97
CA PRO A 18 -47.89 91.29 -51.70
C PRO A 18 -47.21 90.78 -52.97
N VAL A 19 -47.36 91.50 -54.08
CA VAL A 19 -46.76 91.18 -55.37
C VAL A 19 -45.40 91.87 -55.51
N TYR A 20 -44.39 91.12 -55.93
CA TYR A 20 -43.06 91.63 -56.25
C TYR A 20 -42.77 91.44 -57.73
N THR A 21 -42.17 92.46 -58.34
CA THR A 21 -41.65 92.37 -59.71
C THR A 21 -40.18 91.94 -59.66
N HIS A 22 -39.88 90.85 -60.35
CA HIS A 22 -38.52 90.36 -60.55
C HIS A 22 -37.77 91.21 -61.60
N GLU A 23 -36.46 91.03 -61.66
CA GLU A 23 -35.60 91.76 -62.62
C GLU A 23 -35.90 91.40 -64.08
N ASP A 24 -36.56 90.25 -64.32
CA ASP A 24 -37.07 89.81 -65.63
C ASP A 24 -38.46 90.38 -65.98
N GLY A 25 -38.99 91.29 -65.15
CA GLY A 25 -40.29 91.93 -65.35
C GLY A 25 -41.49 91.06 -64.97
N LYS A 26 -41.29 89.85 -64.45
CA LYS A 26 -42.39 88.99 -64.00
C LYS A 26 -42.84 89.34 -62.60
N ASP A 27 -44.15 89.29 -62.40
CA ASP A 27 -44.78 89.53 -61.12
C ASP A 27 -45.05 88.21 -60.39
N VAL A 28 -44.68 88.16 -59.10
CA VAL A 28 -44.86 86.99 -58.24
C VAL A 28 -45.45 87.43 -56.90
N ALA A 29 -46.53 86.76 -56.48
CA ALA A 29 -47.09 86.93 -55.14
C ALA A 29 -46.19 86.25 -54.09
N PHE A 30 -45.71 87.02 -53.10
CA PHE A 30 -44.80 86.51 -52.09
C PHE A 30 -45.56 85.95 -50.87
N ASP A 31 -45.43 84.64 -50.66
CA ASP A 31 -45.96 83.94 -49.49
C ASP A 31 -44.94 83.97 -48.35
N ALA A 32 -45.04 84.99 -47.49
CA ALA A 32 -44.15 85.15 -46.34
C ALA A 32 -44.26 83.97 -45.34
N PRO A 33 -45.46 83.49 -44.94
CA PRO A 33 -45.58 82.32 -44.06
C PRO A 33 -44.91 81.05 -44.60
N SER A 34 -45.11 80.73 -45.89
CA SER A 34 -44.49 79.55 -46.53
C SER A 34 -42.96 79.69 -46.63
N ALA A 35 -42.47 80.88 -46.97
CA ALA A 35 -41.04 81.17 -47.02
C ALA A 35 -40.37 81.00 -45.64
N VAL A 36 -40.98 81.52 -44.57
CA VAL A 36 -40.47 81.36 -43.20
C VAL A 36 -40.47 79.89 -42.76
N SER A 37 -41.52 79.13 -43.09
CA SER A 37 -41.58 77.69 -42.83
C SER A 37 -40.46 76.94 -43.55
N LYS A 38 -40.23 77.25 -44.83
CA LYS A 38 -39.15 76.65 -45.62
C LYS A 38 -37.76 76.99 -45.08
N ILE A 39 -37.52 78.24 -44.66
CA ILE A 39 -36.27 78.66 -44.03
C ILE A 39 -36.03 77.89 -42.73
N THR A 40 -37.08 77.71 -41.91
CA THR A 40 -36.99 76.94 -40.66
C THR A 40 -36.64 75.48 -40.91
N ALA A 41 -37.28 74.85 -41.90
CA ALA A 41 -36.98 73.47 -42.29
C ALA A 41 -35.53 73.30 -42.79
N LEU A 42 -35.06 74.21 -43.64
CA LEU A 42 -33.68 74.20 -44.15
C LEU A 42 -32.65 74.41 -43.04
N ASN A 43 -32.94 75.28 -42.07
CA ASN A 43 -32.06 75.48 -40.92
C ASN A 43 -32.00 74.25 -40.02
N ALA A 44 -33.12 73.55 -39.82
CA ALA A 44 -33.15 72.29 -39.08
C ALA A 44 -32.35 71.19 -39.80
N GLU A 45 -32.48 71.09 -41.13
CA GLU A 45 -31.71 70.16 -41.95
C GLU A 45 -30.20 70.46 -41.89
N ALA A 46 -29.81 71.74 -42.06
CA ALA A 46 -28.41 72.17 -41.98
C ALA A 46 -27.80 71.90 -40.59
N LYS A 47 -28.59 72.03 -39.52
CA LYS A 47 -28.19 71.62 -38.17
C LYS A 47 -27.94 70.11 -38.11
N GLY A 48 -28.86 69.28 -38.63
CA GLY A 48 -28.70 67.82 -38.67
C GLY A 48 -27.44 67.38 -39.43
N HIS A 49 -27.14 68.00 -40.57
CA HIS A 49 -25.91 67.72 -41.32
C HIS A 49 -24.65 68.07 -40.53
N ARG A 50 -24.68 69.17 -39.76
CA ARG A 50 -23.55 69.56 -38.90
C ARG A 50 -23.32 68.55 -37.78
N GLU A 51 -24.38 68.16 -37.07
CA GLU A 51 -24.31 67.18 -35.99
C GLU A 51 -23.85 65.80 -36.49
N ALA A 52 -24.33 65.37 -37.66
CA ALA A 52 -23.90 64.13 -38.29
C ALA A 52 -22.42 64.17 -38.69
N LYS A 53 -21.94 65.30 -39.23
CA LYS A 53 -20.53 65.51 -39.57
C LYS A 53 -19.65 65.48 -38.32
N GLU A 54 -20.02 66.21 -37.27
CA GLU A 54 -19.28 66.21 -36.00
C GLU A 54 -19.20 64.80 -35.40
N THR A 55 -20.30 64.04 -35.45
CA THR A 55 -20.34 62.65 -34.97
C THR A 55 -19.44 61.73 -35.82
N ALA A 56 -19.45 61.90 -37.15
CA ALA A 56 -18.60 61.12 -38.05
C ALA A 56 -17.12 61.43 -37.82
N GLU A 57 -16.75 62.70 -37.72
CA GLU A 57 -15.38 63.16 -37.44
C GLU A 57 -14.88 62.68 -36.07
N ALA A 58 -15.73 62.70 -35.03
CA ALA A 58 -15.37 62.16 -33.73
C ALA A 58 -15.10 60.64 -33.78
N ARG A 59 -15.86 59.89 -34.58
CA ARG A 59 -15.63 58.45 -34.77
C ARG A 59 -14.37 58.16 -35.57
N THR A 60 -14.11 58.88 -36.67
CA THR A 60 -12.88 58.68 -37.45
C THR A 60 -11.63 59.07 -36.67
N LYS A 61 -11.71 60.04 -35.77
CA LYS A 61 -10.60 60.41 -34.88
C LYS A 61 -10.15 59.26 -33.96
N ALA A 62 -11.04 58.35 -33.58
CA ALA A 62 -10.65 57.16 -32.81
C ALA A 62 -9.76 56.18 -33.60
N PHE A 63 -9.69 56.33 -34.92
CA PHE A 63 -8.85 55.53 -35.82
C PHE A 63 -7.65 56.33 -36.35
N GLU A 64 -7.39 57.52 -35.80
CA GLU A 64 -6.26 58.37 -36.16
C GLU A 64 -4.94 57.63 -35.86
N GLY A 65 -4.05 57.54 -36.85
CA GLY A 65 -2.82 56.74 -36.78
C GLY A 65 -2.91 55.33 -37.39
N ILE A 66 -4.08 54.90 -37.87
CA ILE A 66 -4.23 53.68 -38.67
C ILE A 66 -4.21 54.05 -40.16
N GLU A 67 -3.05 53.91 -40.79
CA GLU A 67 -2.88 54.22 -42.22
C GLU A 67 -3.49 53.15 -43.15
N ASP A 68 -3.57 51.90 -42.68
CA ASP A 68 -4.08 50.75 -43.46
C ASP A 68 -5.04 49.91 -42.60
N PRO A 69 -6.36 50.09 -42.75
CA PRO A 69 -7.35 49.41 -41.93
C PRO A 69 -7.41 47.89 -42.17
N GLU A 70 -7.04 47.41 -43.36
CA GLU A 70 -6.99 45.98 -43.66
C GLU A 70 -5.78 45.32 -42.96
N LYS A 71 -4.62 45.98 -42.94
CA LYS A 71 -3.48 45.52 -42.13
C LYS A 71 -3.78 45.52 -40.64
N ALA A 72 -4.49 46.53 -40.13
CA ALA A 72 -4.91 46.55 -38.72
C ALA A 72 -5.81 45.35 -38.39
N ARG A 73 -6.77 45.01 -39.26
CA ARG A 73 -7.60 43.80 -39.13
C ARG A 73 -6.79 42.51 -39.20
N ALA A 74 -5.84 42.42 -40.13
CA ALA A 74 -4.96 41.25 -40.25
C ALA A 74 -4.06 41.08 -39.01
N ALA A 75 -3.56 42.17 -38.43
CA ALA A 75 -2.79 42.15 -37.19
C ALA A 75 -3.63 41.65 -36.01
N LEU A 76 -4.87 42.14 -35.87
CA LEU A 76 -5.80 41.66 -34.84
C LEU A 76 -6.12 40.17 -35.00
N ALA A 77 -6.33 39.70 -36.23
CA ALA A 77 -6.54 38.28 -36.51
C ALA A 77 -5.29 37.43 -36.17
N THR A 78 -4.10 37.96 -36.44
CA THR A 78 -2.83 37.31 -36.09
C THR A 78 -2.66 37.18 -34.58
N VAL A 79 -2.97 38.24 -33.82
CA VAL A 79 -2.95 38.22 -32.35
C VAL A 79 -3.96 37.20 -31.79
N ALA A 80 -5.19 37.19 -32.31
CA ALA A 80 -6.20 36.20 -31.89
C ALA A 80 -5.75 34.75 -32.17
N ASN A 81 -5.09 34.51 -33.31
CA ASN A 81 -4.55 33.20 -33.66
C ASN A 81 -3.34 32.80 -32.77
N LEU A 82 -2.53 33.76 -32.32
CA LEU A 82 -1.45 33.52 -31.36
C LEU A 82 -2.00 33.09 -30.00
N ASP A 83 -3.02 33.78 -29.48
CA ASP A 83 -3.68 33.40 -28.22
C ASP A 83 -4.28 31.98 -28.29
N ALA A 84 -4.97 31.67 -29.40
CA ALA A 84 -5.50 30.32 -29.64
C ALA A 84 -4.37 29.27 -29.71
N GLY A 85 -3.27 29.57 -30.40
CA GLY A 85 -2.10 28.70 -30.49
C GLY A 85 -1.42 28.46 -29.13
N GLN A 86 -1.34 29.47 -28.29
CA GLN A 86 -0.80 29.36 -26.93
C GLN A 86 -1.68 28.49 -26.04
N LEU A 87 -3.00 28.62 -26.12
CA LEU A 87 -3.94 27.76 -25.38
C LEU A 87 -3.84 26.30 -25.80
N VAL A 88 -3.73 26.02 -27.11
CA VAL A 88 -3.54 24.66 -27.61
C VAL A 88 -2.19 24.07 -27.17
N GLN A 89 -1.13 24.88 -27.19
CA GLN A 89 0.19 24.45 -26.68
C GLN A 89 0.16 24.19 -25.18
N ALA A 90 -0.49 25.05 -24.39
CA ALA A 90 -0.67 24.86 -22.95
C ALA A 90 -1.43 23.56 -22.64
N GLY A 91 -2.54 23.30 -23.34
CA GLY A 91 -3.31 22.05 -23.20
C GLY A 91 -2.47 20.81 -23.50
N LYS A 92 -1.70 20.81 -24.59
CA LYS A 92 -0.78 19.71 -24.93
C LYS A 92 0.32 19.50 -23.90
N VAL A 93 0.87 20.59 -23.34
CA VAL A 93 1.88 20.52 -22.27
C VAL A 93 1.30 19.89 -21.02
N ASP A 94 0.06 20.24 -20.66
CA ASP A 94 -0.62 19.65 -19.50
C ASP A 94 -0.98 18.18 -19.72
N GLU A 95 -1.40 17.80 -20.93
CA GLU A 95 -1.59 16.39 -21.31
C GLU A 95 -0.28 15.58 -21.19
N ILE A 96 0.84 16.10 -21.69
CA ILE A 96 2.16 15.44 -21.57
C ILE A 96 2.57 15.31 -20.10
N LYS A 97 2.35 16.34 -19.28
CA LYS A 97 2.63 16.28 -17.84
C LYS A 97 1.76 15.24 -17.14
N GLN A 98 0.46 15.19 -17.44
CA GLN A 98 -0.44 14.19 -16.87
C GLN A 98 -0.06 12.78 -17.30
N ALA A 99 0.28 12.57 -18.58
CA ALA A 99 0.75 11.28 -19.07
C ALA A 99 2.08 10.87 -18.40
N ALA A 100 3.00 11.80 -18.17
CA ALA A 100 4.25 11.53 -17.46
C ALA A 100 4.02 11.19 -15.98
N ILE A 101 3.11 11.89 -15.31
CA ILE A 101 2.69 11.57 -13.93
C ILE A 101 2.07 10.17 -13.88
N ALA A 102 1.09 9.89 -14.74
CA ALA A 102 0.41 8.60 -14.80
C ALA A 102 1.38 7.43 -15.07
N ALA A 103 2.30 7.59 -16.04
CA ALA A 103 3.32 6.58 -16.33
C ALA A 103 4.30 6.36 -15.16
N THR A 104 4.60 7.42 -14.41
CA THR A 104 5.45 7.34 -13.22
C THR A 104 4.72 6.66 -12.07
N GLU A 105 3.45 7.02 -11.82
CA GLU A 105 2.60 6.38 -10.82
C GLU A 105 2.39 4.90 -11.11
N GLU A 106 2.18 4.51 -12.37
CA GLU A 106 2.02 3.10 -12.76
C GLU A 106 3.31 2.31 -12.50
N LYS A 107 4.47 2.85 -12.92
CA LYS A 107 5.78 2.22 -12.62
C LYS A 107 6.05 2.13 -11.13
N PHE A 108 5.66 3.14 -10.35
CA PHE A 108 5.85 3.14 -8.91
C PHE A 108 4.92 2.14 -8.23
N LYS A 109 3.65 2.08 -8.63
CA LYS A 109 2.69 1.06 -8.16
C LYS A 109 3.18 -0.35 -8.47
N ALA A 110 3.68 -0.60 -9.69
CA ALA A 110 4.23 -1.90 -10.05
C ALA A 110 5.42 -2.28 -9.14
N GLN A 111 6.37 -1.37 -8.94
CA GLN A 111 7.51 -1.59 -8.03
C GLN A 111 7.08 -1.82 -6.59
N VAL A 112 6.14 -1.03 -6.06
CA VAL A 112 5.63 -1.19 -4.70
C VAL A 112 4.97 -2.55 -4.53
N THR A 113 4.16 -2.99 -5.49
CA THR A 113 3.53 -4.32 -5.46
C THR A 113 4.59 -5.43 -5.48
N THR A 114 5.58 -5.35 -6.37
CA THR A 114 6.67 -6.33 -6.42
C THR A 114 7.47 -6.38 -5.12
N LEU A 115 7.80 -5.22 -4.54
CA LEU A 115 8.52 -5.15 -3.26
C LEU A 115 7.68 -5.71 -2.12
N ALA A 116 6.37 -5.44 -2.09
CA ALA A 116 5.47 -5.98 -1.08
C ALA A 116 5.39 -7.52 -1.16
N GLU A 117 5.32 -8.07 -2.37
CA GLU A 117 5.36 -9.52 -2.60
C GLU A 117 6.70 -10.13 -2.16
N GLN A 118 7.83 -9.49 -2.50
CA GLN A 118 9.15 -9.93 -2.08
C GLN A 118 9.31 -9.92 -0.56
N ILE A 119 8.86 -8.86 0.12
CA ILE A 119 8.89 -8.77 1.59
C ILE A 119 8.07 -9.90 2.21
N LYS A 120 6.89 -10.21 1.65
CA LYS A 120 6.05 -11.30 2.11
C LYS A 120 6.75 -12.65 1.97
N THR A 121 7.33 -12.93 0.81
CA THR A 121 8.06 -14.18 0.54
C THR A 121 9.28 -14.33 1.45
N VAL A 122 10.15 -13.32 1.49
CA VAL A 122 11.37 -13.35 2.33
C VAL A 122 11.02 -13.46 3.81
N THR A 123 9.93 -12.85 4.26
CA THR A 123 9.47 -13.00 5.65
C THR A 123 8.99 -14.41 5.94
N ALA A 124 8.18 -15.00 5.06
CA ALA A 124 7.72 -16.38 5.22
C ALA A 124 8.88 -17.40 5.21
N GLU A 125 9.86 -17.21 4.31
CA GLU A 125 11.06 -18.04 4.25
C GLU A 125 11.90 -17.90 5.52
N ARG A 126 12.16 -16.66 5.95
CA ARG A 126 12.88 -16.37 7.20
C ARG A 126 12.20 -17.00 8.42
N ASP A 127 10.88 -16.89 8.54
CA ASP A 127 10.14 -17.47 9.65
C ASP A 127 10.22 -19.00 9.64
N THR A 128 10.11 -19.61 8.46
CA THR A 128 10.27 -21.04 8.26
C THR A 128 11.68 -21.51 8.64
N THR A 129 12.71 -20.87 8.10
CA THR A 129 14.12 -21.19 8.40
C THR A 129 14.44 -20.96 9.88
N THR A 130 13.90 -19.90 10.48
CA THR A 130 14.07 -19.62 11.92
C THR A 130 13.42 -20.71 12.76
N GLY A 131 12.21 -21.14 12.39
CA GLY A 131 11.53 -22.26 13.04
C GLY A 131 12.33 -23.56 12.98
N ILE A 132 12.86 -23.91 11.81
CA ILE A 132 13.71 -25.09 11.61
C ILE A 132 14.99 -24.97 12.45
N LEU A 133 15.66 -23.81 12.42
CA LEU A 133 16.88 -23.58 13.20
C LEU A 133 16.63 -23.71 14.71
N TYR A 134 15.50 -23.19 15.19
CA TYR A 134 15.13 -23.29 16.60
C TYR A 134 14.83 -24.74 17.00
N GLN A 135 14.12 -25.49 16.16
CA GLN A 135 13.88 -26.92 16.38
C GLN A 135 15.20 -27.71 16.42
N GLU A 136 16.12 -27.46 15.48
CA GLU A 136 17.44 -28.10 15.44
C GLU A 136 18.27 -27.74 16.67
N LYS A 137 18.26 -26.47 17.08
CA LYS A 137 19.01 -26.03 18.26
C LYS A 137 18.50 -26.68 19.55
N ILE A 138 17.19 -26.80 19.69
CA ILE A 138 16.56 -27.49 20.83
C ILE A 138 16.89 -28.99 20.76
N GLY A 139 16.68 -29.65 19.62
CA GLY A 139 16.99 -31.08 19.44
C GLY A 139 18.47 -31.41 19.68
N GLY A 140 19.37 -30.58 19.16
CA GLY A 140 20.80 -30.70 19.40
C GLY A 140 21.18 -30.47 20.87
N ALA A 141 20.40 -29.72 21.65
CA ALA A 141 20.61 -29.59 23.08
C ALA A 141 20.27 -30.90 23.82
N PHE A 142 19.18 -31.58 23.45
CA PHE A 142 18.86 -32.93 23.97
C PHE A 142 19.98 -33.93 23.64
N GLY A 143 20.48 -33.92 22.41
CA GLY A 143 21.57 -34.84 21.98
C GLY A 143 22.92 -34.59 22.66
N ARG A 144 23.20 -33.37 23.14
CA ARG A 144 24.46 -33.00 23.81
C ARG A 144 24.35 -32.90 25.34
N SER A 145 23.16 -33.13 25.89
CA SER A 145 22.90 -32.99 27.32
C SER A 145 23.64 -34.06 28.12
N LYS A 146 24.36 -33.64 29.17
CA LYS A 146 25.01 -34.58 30.10
C LYS A 146 23.97 -35.22 31.01
N PHE A 147 22.99 -34.44 31.45
CA PHE A 147 21.85 -34.97 32.20
C PHE A 147 21.14 -36.11 31.45
N VAL A 148 20.84 -35.92 30.15
CA VAL A 148 20.25 -36.99 29.32
C VAL A 148 21.19 -38.18 29.24
N THR A 149 22.47 -37.97 28.92
CA THR A 149 23.45 -39.05 28.77
C THR A 149 23.59 -39.88 30.06
N ASP A 150 23.66 -39.22 31.21
CA ASP A 150 24.03 -39.85 32.47
C ASP A 150 22.82 -40.37 33.25
N LYS A 151 21.69 -39.66 33.25
CA LYS A 151 20.56 -39.87 34.15
C LYS A 151 19.28 -40.38 33.48
N ILE A 152 19.15 -40.30 32.16
CA ILE A 152 17.94 -40.71 31.44
C ILE A 152 18.09 -42.10 30.82
N ALA A 153 17.07 -42.95 30.98
CA ALA A 153 17.03 -44.31 30.46
C ALA A 153 16.38 -44.42 29.07
N VAL A 154 15.63 -43.39 28.66
CA VAL A 154 14.87 -43.35 27.42
C VAL A 154 15.65 -42.59 26.32
N PRO A 155 15.52 -42.97 25.05
CA PRO A 155 16.13 -42.26 23.93
C PRO A 155 15.83 -40.73 23.88
N PRO A 156 16.78 -39.90 23.41
CA PRO A 156 16.63 -38.44 23.39
C PRO A 156 15.47 -37.91 22.54
N ASP A 157 15.09 -38.62 21.47
CA ASP A 157 13.97 -38.28 20.59
C ASP A 157 12.62 -38.34 21.32
N MET A 158 12.41 -39.36 22.15
CA MET A 158 11.22 -39.50 22.99
C MET A 158 11.17 -38.42 24.08
N LEU A 159 12.33 -38.05 24.64
CA LEU A 159 12.42 -36.92 25.57
C LEU A 159 12.11 -35.60 24.88
N GLN A 160 12.64 -35.37 23.69
CA GLN A 160 12.38 -34.17 22.91
C GLN A 160 10.89 -34.06 22.54
N ASN A 161 10.23 -35.16 22.18
CA ASN A 161 8.80 -35.15 21.89
C ASN A 161 7.94 -34.82 23.13
N THR A 162 8.39 -35.26 24.31
CA THR A 162 7.67 -35.08 25.58
C THR A 162 7.91 -33.69 26.19
N PHE A 163 9.18 -33.27 26.28
CA PHE A 163 9.59 -32.06 26.99
C PHE A 163 10.02 -30.92 26.06
N GLY A 164 10.29 -31.18 24.79
CA GLY A 164 10.81 -30.18 23.85
C GLY A 164 9.90 -28.96 23.67
N LYS A 165 8.59 -29.11 23.87
CA LYS A 165 7.61 -28.00 23.81
C LYS A 165 7.80 -26.96 24.93
N ALA A 166 8.42 -27.36 26.04
CA ALA A 166 8.74 -26.46 27.14
C ALA A 166 9.92 -25.52 26.80
N PHE A 167 10.71 -25.85 25.76
CA PHE A 167 11.88 -25.08 25.37
C PHE A 167 11.59 -24.14 24.21
N LYS A 168 12.09 -22.91 24.31
CA LYS A 168 12.04 -21.88 23.27
C LYS A 168 13.41 -21.29 23.05
N VAL A 169 13.66 -20.70 21.88
CA VAL A 169 14.88 -19.94 21.64
C VAL A 169 14.58 -18.46 21.80
N GLU A 170 15.23 -17.83 22.77
CA GLU A 170 15.13 -16.39 23.05
C GLU A 170 16.52 -15.79 23.07
N GLU A 171 16.70 -14.65 22.38
CA GLU A 171 17.98 -13.94 22.29
C GLU A 171 19.15 -14.85 21.90
N GLY A 172 18.88 -15.86 21.06
CA GLY A 172 19.90 -16.82 20.67
C GLY A 172 20.34 -17.77 21.79
N ARG A 173 19.51 -18.03 22.81
CA ARG A 173 19.71 -19.08 23.84
C ARG A 173 18.47 -19.95 24.00
N VAL A 174 18.65 -21.20 24.42
CA VAL A 174 17.52 -22.10 24.72
C VAL A 174 17.05 -21.80 26.14
N VAL A 175 15.78 -21.46 26.28
CA VAL A 175 15.12 -21.10 27.55
C VAL A 175 13.95 -22.04 27.77
N ALA A 176 13.85 -22.58 28.98
CA ALA A 176 12.76 -23.47 29.36
C ALA A 176 11.65 -22.74 30.11
N TYR A 177 10.43 -23.23 29.92
CA TYR A 177 9.22 -22.77 30.57
C TYR A 177 8.60 -23.91 31.37
N GLY A 178 8.17 -23.62 32.60
CA GLY A 178 7.40 -24.55 33.40
C GLY A 178 5.95 -24.68 32.90
N ASP A 179 5.21 -25.64 33.48
CA ASP A 179 3.78 -25.85 33.20
C ASP A 179 2.91 -24.63 33.55
N ASP A 180 3.40 -23.76 34.42
CA ASP A 180 2.81 -22.48 34.80
C ASP A 180 3.04 -21.37 33.77
N GLY A 181 3.79 -21.64 32.71
CA GLY A 181 4.14 -20.67 31.66
C GLY A 181 5.24 -19.69 32.07
N ASN A 182 5.89 -19.89 33.23
CA ASN A 182 6.99 -19.05 33.69
C ASN A 182 8.34 -19.63 33.26
N LYS A 183 9.35 -18.76 33.07
CA LYS A 183 10.72 -19.19 32.79
C LYS A 183 11.29 -19.97 33.98
N ILE A 184 12.03 -21.03 33.71
CA ILE A 184 12.72 -21.80 34.74
C ILE A 184 14.05 -21.12 35.08
N TYR A 185 14.23 -20.77 36.35
CA TYR A 185 15.44 -20.15 36.88
C TYR A 185 16.36 -21.19 37.53
N SER A 186 17.65 -20.91 37.50
CA SER A 186 18.66 -21.76 38.11
C SER A 186 18.52 -21.75 39.63
N ARG A 187 18.53 -22.94 40.24
CA ARG A 187 18.62 -23.15 41.68
C ARG A 187 20.05 -22.94 42.17
N ALA A 188 21.04 -23.26 41.32
CA ALA A 188 22.45 -23.05 41.60
C ALA A 188 22.87 -21.57 41.43
N ARG A 189 22.22 -20.83 40.52
CA ARG A 189 22.51 -19.43 40.19
C ARG A 189 21.25 -18.56 40.34
N PRO A 190 20.94 -18.07 41.56
CA PRO A 190 19.74 -17.28 41.81
C PRO A 190 19.68 -16.03 40.92
N GLY A 191 18.56 -15.84 40.23
CA GLY A 191 18.33 -14.70 39.33
C GLY A 191 18.75 -14.95 37.88
N GLU A 192 19.47 -16.03 37.59
CA GLU A 192 19.77 -16.46 36.22
C GLU A 192 18.80 -17.53 35.72
N LEU A 193 18.59 -17.57 34.41
CA LEU A 193 17.84 -18.66 33.79
C LEU A 193 18.60 -19.98 33.95
N ALA A 194 17.86 -21.06 34.19
CA ALA A 194 18.43 -22.39 34.22
C ALA A 194 19.07 -22.70 32.85
N ASP A 195 20.23 -23.36 32.89
CA ASP A 195 20.78 -23.94 31.66
C ASP A 195 19.93 -25.12 31.21
N PHE A 196 20.21 -25.64 30.01
CA PHE A 196 19.38 -26.68 29.41
C PHE A 196 19.24 -27.93 30.29
N ASP A 197 20.34 -28.37 30.92
CA ASP A 197 20.36 -29.58 31.74
C ASP A 197 19.60 -29.37 33.05
N GLU A 198 19.84 -28.26 33.75
CA GLU A 198 19.13 -27.92 35.00
C GLU A 198 17.62 -27.70 34.76
N ALA A 199 17.28 -27.06 33.65
CA ALA A 199 15.89 -26.86 33.27
C ALA A 199 15.18 -28.18 32.92
N LEU A 200 15.84 -29.06 32.16
CA LEU A 200 15.31 -30.37 31.81
C LEU A 200 15.14 -31.24 33.07
N GLU A 201 16.10 -31.19 34.00
CA GLU A 201 16.00 -31.87 35.29
C GLU A 201 14.77 -31.37 36.07
N ALA A 202 14.58 -30.05 36.18
CA ALA A 202 13.41 -29.47 36.86
C ALA A 202 12.08 -29.87 36.22
N LEU A 203 12.02 -30.02 34.89
CA LEU A 203 10.83 -30.51 34.18
C LEU A 203 10.59 -32.00 34.41
N VAL A 204 11.64 -32.82 34.37
CA VAL A 204 11.56 -34.26 34.61
C VAL A 204 11.16 -34.56 36.06
N GLU A 205 11.66 -33.81 37.04
CA GLU A 205 11.29 -34.00 38.45
C GLU A 205 9.78 -33.82 38.71
N ARG A 206 9.14 -32.92 37.96
CA ARG A 206 7.71 -32.63 38.04
C ARG A 206 6.86 -33.62 37.23
N TYR A 207 7.48 -34.42 36.36
CA TYR A 207 6.76 -35.37 35.52
C TYR A 207 6.20 -36.53 36.36
N PRO A 208 4.88 -36.84 36.29
CA PRO A 208 4.27 -37.88 37.12
C PRO A 208 4.88 -39.27 36.97
N TYR A 209 5.43 -39.59 35.80
CA TYR A 209 6.03 -40.88 35.49
C TYR A 209 7.56 -40.81 35.38
N ARG A 210 8.20 -39.86 36.09
CA ARG A 210 9.66 -39.64 36.02
C ARG A 210 10.49 -40.89 36.32
N ASP A 211 10.03 -41.73 37.26
CA ASP A 211 10.78 -42.92 37.69
C ASP A 211 10.89 -43.96 36.56
N ASN A 212 10.02 -43.89 35.55
CA ASN A 212 10.07 -44.76 34.36
C ASN A 212 11.03 -44.25 33.27
N ILE A 213 11.43 -42.98 33.32
CA ILE A 213 12.32 -42.36 32.32
C ILE A 213 13.72 -42.08 32.87
N LEU A 214 13.87 -41.98 34.19
CA LEU A 214 15.15 -41.92 34.86
C LEU A 214 15.80 -43.30 34.87
N LYS A 215 17.14 -43.34 34.73
CA LYS A 215 17.89 -44.56 35.07
C LYS A 215 17.62 -44.84 36.54
N GLY A 216 17.15 -46.04 36.86
CA GLY A 216 16.91 -46.46 38.23
C GLY A 216 18.13 -46.10 39.08
N SER A 217 17.90 -45.45 40.24
CA SER A 217 18.96 -45.23 41.21
C SER A 217 19.65 -46.57 41.40
N GLY A 218 20.97 -46.65 41.18
CA GLY A 218 21.75 -47.88 41.27
C GLY A 218 21.81 -48.47 42.68
N ALA A 219 20.70 -48.48 43.42
CA ALA A 219 20.42 -49.51 44.39
C ALA A 219 20.62 -50.85 43.67
N ASN A 220 21.73 -51.50 44.01
CA ASN A 220 21.88 -52.94 43.95
C ASN A 220 20.66 -53.56 44.63
N GLY A 221 19.56 -53.69 43.89
CA GLY A 221 18.50 -54.63 44.19
C GLY A 221 19.11 -56.00 43.97
N GLY A 222 19.43 -56.68 45.08
CA GLY A 222 19.91 -58.05 45.08
C GLY A 222 19.10 -58.92 44.13
N GLY A 223 19.80 -59.78 43.41
CA GLY A 223 19.30 -60.53 42.26
C GLY A 223 17.86 -61.02 42.39
N ALA A 224 17.04 -60.68 41.40
CA ALA A 224 15.80 -61.38 41.14
C ALA A 224 16.03 -62.39 40.00
N PRO A 225 15.75 -63.68 40.22
CA PRO A 225 16.07 -64.74 39.28
C PRO A 225 15.18 -64.67 38.03
N ASN A 226 15.80 -65.03 36.92
CA ASN A 226 15.20 -65.22 35.61
C ASN A 226 14.04 -66.24 35.69
N ASN A 227 12.80 -65.78 35.79
CA ASN A 227 11.61 -66.62 35.65
C ASN A 227 11.32 -66.86 34.16
N GLY A 228 12.19 -67.65 33.54
CA GLY A 228 11.91 -68.33 32.26
C GLY A 228 11.03 -69.55 32.52
N GLY A 229 9.97 -69.69 31.73
CA GLY A 229 8.88 -70.64 31.91
C GLY A 229 9.29 -72.07 32.26
N LYS A 230 8.74 -72.57 33.37
CA LYS A 230 8.67 -73.99 33.71
C LYS A 230 7.68 -74.69 32.78
N GLY A 231 8.22 -75.33 31.74
CA GLY A 231 7.68 -76.58 31.23
C GLY A 231 8.41 -77.74 31.89
N GLY A 232 7.70 -78.57 32.65
CA GLY A 232 8.06 -79.95 33.03
C GLY A 232 9.45 -80.19 33.61
N ASP A 233 9.59 -80.06 34.93
CA ASP A 233 10.76 -80.50 35.70
C ASP A 233 11.11 -81.99 35.45
N LYS A 234 12.17 -82.23 34.68
CA LYS A 234 13.07 -83.38 34.84
C LYS A 234 14.49 -82.83 34.86
N LYS A 235 15.18 -82.94 36.00
CA LYS A 235 16.53 -82.40 36.17
C LYS A 235 17.50 -83.22 35.31
N THR A 236 17.90 -82.68 34.17
CA THR A 236 18.91 -83.29 33.32
C THR A 236 20.31 -82.95 33.84
N LEU A 237 21.25 -83.89 33.79
CA LEU A 237 22.63 -83.69 34.19
C LEU A 237 23.58 -84.22 33.09
N PRO A 238 24.59 -83.44 32.65
CA PRO A 238 25.58 -83.92 31.69
C PRO A 238 26.36 -85.13 32.23
N ARG A 239 26.73 -86.09 31.38
CA ARG A 239 27.37 -87.36 31.78
C ARG A 239 28.66 -87.15 32.54
N ALA A 240 29.49 -86.20 32.10
CA ALA A 240 30.72 -85.84 32.80
C ALA A 240 30.46 -85.37 34.25
N ALA A 241 29.37 -84.63 34.47
CA ALA A 241 28.97 -84.16 35.80
C ALA A 241 28.33 -85.29 36.63
N PHE A 242 27.58 -86.20 36.00
CA PHE A 242 27.06 -87.38 36.68
C PHE A 242 28.19 -88.29 37.15
N ASP A 243 29.20 -88.55 36.32
CA ASP A 243 30.31 -89.44 36.64
C ASP A 243 31.20 -88.89 37.77
N ALA A 244 31.26 -87.56 37.92
CA ALA A 244 31.95 -86.90 39.01
C ALA A 244 31.22 -86.96 40.37
N LEU A 245 29.94 -87.38 40.40
CA LEU A 245 29.19 -87.52 41.64
C LEU A 245 29.63 -88.75 42.45
N ASP A 246 29.53 -88.64 43.77
CA ASP A 246 29.68 -89.79 44.65
C ASP A 246 28.54 -90.83 44.43
N PRO A 247 28.73 -92.09 44.85
CA PRO A 247 27.74 -93.14 44.61
C PRO A 247 26.36 -92.89 45.21
N ALA A 248 26.26 -92.17 46.33
CA ALA A 248 24.99 -91.86 46.97
C ALA A 248 24.23 -90.79 46.16
N ALA A 249 24.92 -89.75 45.72
CA ALA A 249 24.38 -88.70 44.88
C ALA A 249 23.96 -89.22 43.49
N LYS A 250 24.69 -90.18 42.91
CA LYS A 250 24.30 -90.88 41.67
C LYS A 250 22.98 -91.63 41.84
N ALA A 251 22.84 -92.39 42.93
CA ALA A 251 21.64 -93.16 43.23
C ALA A 251 20.43 -92.24 43.47
N ASP A 252 20.62 -91.12 44.16
CA ASP A 252 19.55 -90.14 44.41
C ASP A 252 19.14 -89.39 43.14
N HIS A 253 20.08 -89.10 42.24
CA HIS A 253 19.75 -88.51 40.93
C HIS A 253 18.89 -89.46 40.08
N ALA A 254 19.24 -90.75 40.05
CA ALA A 254 18.46 -91.77 39.34
C ALA A 254 17.08 -92.02 39.98
N ARG A 255 16.99 -92.10 41.32
CA ARG A 255 15.72 -92.27 42.05
C ARG A 255 14.76 -91.12 41.82
N ASN A 256 15.27 -89.90 41.70
CA ASN A 256 14.47 -88.70 41.46
C ASN A 256 14.13 -88.48 39.97
N GLY A 257 14.38 -89.48 39.11
CA GLY A 257 14.02 -89.43 37.69
C GLY A 257 14.85 -88.46 36.86
N GLY A 258 16.08 -88.16 37.29
CA GLY A 258 17.02 -87.34 36.54
C GLY A 258 17.45 -88.00 35.23
N LEU A 259 17.62 -87.20 34.18
CA LEU A 259 18.05 -87.68 32.86
C LEU A 259 19.52 -87.37 32.67
N VAL A 260 20.37 -88.36 32.38
CA VAL A 260 21.76 -88.10 32.05
C VAL A 260 21.88 -87.84 30.54
N THR A 261 22.34 -86.66 30.17
CA THR A 261 22.60 -86.29 28.77
C THR A 261 24.08 -86.44 28.46
N ASP A 262 24.45 -86.89 27.26
CA ASP A 262 25.85 -86.95 26.84
C ASP A 262 26.48 -85.54 26.72
#